data_AF-A0A0C9TG73-F1
#
_entry.id   AF-A0A0C9TG73-F1
#
_cell.length_a   1.000
_cell.length_b   1.000
_cell.length_c   1.000
_cell.angle_alpha   90.00
_cell.angle_beta   90.00
_cell.angle_gamma   90.00
#
_symmetry.space_group_name_H-M   'P 1'
#
loop_
_entity.id
_entity.type
_entity.pdbx_description
1 polymer ?
#
loop_
_entity_poly.entity_id
_entity_poly.type
_entity_poly.pdbx_seq_one_letter_code
_entity_poly.pdbx_strand_id
1 'polypeptide(L)'
;MHLAGNLSDLLISLWRGMIDCDATDAINSWDWAVLSDGAIWDTYGVSVHEAGSHLPGSFGTRPRNIAEKLTSGYKTWEFQLHTFGLGPILLYNILPDAYFANYCKLARGFQIMCQHSITTESLVSAQSLLCQWEHGFERLYYRYREDRIHFIRPCVHQVNHLATETLRKGPPICYAQWTMERTIGNLGQEIRQPSNPYSNLAQEGVRRCRVNSLLAAMPELGIPPKGLPDGAEDLGGGYVLLRKRERYLFSPPMQETQAIQTFLGLDPDQPAPHFKFRRWARLRLKNGQIARSAWRETLKAVHNLRVSRNVSFSHLAQTRFGEIQYFARLPYRVDNPAEDYDFHNIALLKLYSRPDQDLVNMSSQTVAACTLTNTLIVVDVKHINTVVAMIPRRMTLPSGVEEDCFCTLSQPGLDASVLGIAYDIFEDEDDRDAGGDVDE
;
A
#
# COMPACT_ATOMS: atom_id res chain seq x y z
N MET A 1 -8.77 -3.06 -12.51
CA MET A 1 -8.84 -4.40 -13.14
C MET A 1 -10.20 -5.00 -12.82
N HIS A 2 -10.99 -5.46 -13.80
CA HIS A 2 -12.35 -5.99 -13.53
C HIS A 2 -12.35 -7.20 -12.60
N LEU A 3 -11.32 -8.05 -12.70
CA LEU A 3 -11.12 -9.18 -11.80
C LEU A 3 -11.11 -8.75 -10.32
N ALA A 4 -10.42 -7.64 -9.99
CA ALA A 4 -10.40 -7.09 -8.64
C ALA A 4 -11.82 -6.75 -8.14
N GLY A 5 -12.64 -6.12 -8.99
CA GLY A 5 -14.04 -5.81 -8.67
C GLY A 5 -14.89 -7.07 -8.47
N ASN A 6 -14.75 -8.07 -9.35
CA ASN A 6 -15.51 -9.32 -9.26
C ASN A 6 -15.14 -10.15 -8.02
N LEU A 7 -13.87 -10.14 -7.61
CA LEU A 7 -13.42 -10.78 -6.37
C LEU A 7 -13.94 -10.03 -5.14
N SER A 8 -13.86 -8.70 -5.15
CA SER A 8 -14.42 -7.87 -4.09
C SER A 8 -15.91 -8.12 -3.91
N ASP A 9 -16.68 -8.15 -5.01
CA ASP A 9 -18.11 -8.43 -4.98
C ASP A 9 -18.40 -9.81 -4.39
N LEU A 10 -17.75 -10.86 -4.91
CA LEU A 10 -17.92 -12.22 -4.40
C LEU A 10 -17.63 -12.34 -2.89
N LEU A 11 -16.48 -11.84 -2.44
CA LEU A 11 -16.07 -11.95 -1.04
C LEU A 11 -17.00 -11.16 -0.11
N ILE A 12 -17.40 -9.94 -0.51
CA ILE A 12 -18.35 -9.15 0.27
C ILE A 12 -19.71 -9.85 0.31
N SER A 13 -20.19 -10.41 -0.81
CA SER A 13 -21.45 -11.17 -0.81
C SER A 13 -21.38 -12.38 0.13
N LEU A 14 -20.27 -13.10 0.16
CA LEU A 14 -20.06 -14.22 1.08
C LEU A 14 -20.06 -13.76 2.54
N TRP A 15 -19.25 -12.77 2.88
CA TRP A 15 -19.13 -12.29 4.27
C TRP A 15 -20.41 -11.62 4.78
N ARG A 16 -21.24 -11.08 3.89
CA ARG A 16 -22.55 -10.51 4.24
C ARG A 16 -23.69 -11.52 4.19
N GLY A 17 -23.47 -12.76 3.74
CA GLY A 17 -24.55 -13.73 3.57
C GLY A 17 -25.57 -13.33 2.48
N MET A 18 -25.12 -12.69 1.40
CA MET A 18 -25.98 -12.13 0.34
C MET A 18 -26.06 -13.00 -0.90
N ILE A 19 -25.38 -14.15 -0.92
CA ILE A 19 -25.51 -15.13 -2.02
C ILE A 19 -26.75 -15.98 -1.74
N ASP A 20 -27.55 -16.23 -2.78
CA ASP A 20 -28.73 -17.07 -2.69
C ASP A 20 -28.36 -18.49 -2.27
N CYS A 21 -29.15 -19.09 -1.39
CA CYS A 21 -28.97 -20.49 -0.99
C CYS A 21 -29.84 -21.41 -1.85
N ASP A 22 -29.28 -22.56 -2.22
CA ASP A 22 -30.08 -23.72 -2.62
C ASP A 22 -30.79 -24.33 -1.42
N ALA A 23 -31.76 -25.21 -1.68
CA ALA A 23 -32.68 -25.74 -0.65
C ALA A 23 -32.00 -26.44 0.54
N THR A 24 -30.79 -26.95 0.38
CA THR A 24 -30.02 -27.69 1.39
C THR A 24 -28.91 -26.85 2.04
N ASP A 25 -28.77 -25.58 1.66
CA ASP A 25 -27.84 -24.64 2.27
C ASP A 25 -28.59 -23.54 3.04
N ALA A 26 -27.92 -22.93 4.01
CA ALA A 26 -28.51 -21.88 4.81
C ALA A 26 -27.44 -20.90 5.31
N ILE A 27 -27.70 -19.59 5.18
CA ILE A 27 -26.79 -18.53 5.61
C ILE A 27 -26.40 -18.64 7.08
N ASN A 28 -27.32 -19.11 7.95
CA ASN A 28 -27.04 -19.30 9.37
C ASN A 28 -25.99 -20.38 9.67
N SER A 29 -25.67 -21.24 8.68
CA SER A 29 -24.60 -22.24 8.76
C SER A 29 -23.24 -21.74 8.26
N TRP A 30 -23.17 -20.48 7.82
CA TRP A 30 -21.98 -19.90 7.23
C TRP A 30 -21.14 -19.20 8.29
N ASP A 31 -20.13 -19.89 8.81
CA ASP A 31 -19.20 -19.35 9.82
C ASP A 31 -18.44 -18.09 9.34
N TRP A 32 -18.39 -17.87 8.01
CA TRP A 32 -17.75 -16.73 7.38
C TRP A 32 -18.68 -15.54 7.15
N ALA A 33 -19.99 -15.67 7.38
CA ALA A 33 -20.98 -14.60 7.18
C ALA A 33 -20.93 -13.55 8.31
N VAL A 34 -19.72 -13.12 8.68
CA VAL A 34 -19.43 -12.28 9.86
C VAL A 34 -19.92 -10.84 9.74
N LEU A 35 -20.32 -10.42 8.54
CA LEU A 35 -20.87 -9.09 8.24
C LEU A 35 -22.36 -9.15 7.84
N SER A 36 -23.05 -10.25 8.14
CA SER A 36 -24.49 -10.39 7.85
C SER A 36 -25.35 -9.49 8.73
N ASP A 37 -24.92 -9.25 9.98
CA ASP A 37 -25.58 -8.32 10.88
C ASP A 37 -25.41 -6.87 10.41
N GLY A 38 -26.52 -6.13 10.36
CA GLY A 38 -26.54 -4.76 9.87
C GLY A 38 -25.69 -3.80 10.71
N ALA A 39 -25.70 -3.94 12.03
CA ALA A 39 -24.94 -3.07 12.92
C ALA A 39 -23.43 -3.33 12.81
N ILE A 40 -23.01 -4.60 12.68
CA ILE A 40 -21.61 -4.95 12.40
C ILE A 40 -21.18 -4.39 11.04
N TRP A 41 -22.00 -4.55 10.00
CA TRP A 41 -21.72 -4.03 8.66
C TRP A 41 -21.58 -2.50 8.63
N ASP A 42 -22.46 -1.78 9.32
CA ASP A 42 -22.40 -0.32 9.40
C ASP A 42 -21.14 0.14 10.15
N THR A 43 -20.79 -0.53 11.25
CA THR A 43 -19.56 -0.26 12.02
C THR A 43 -18.30 -0.52 11.18
N TYR A 44 -18.30 -1.61 10.41
CA TYR A 44 -17.23 -1.92 9.46
C TYR A 44 -17.12 -0.84 8.38
N GLY A 45 -18.26 -0.38 7.84
CA GLY A 45 -18.33 0.70 6.87
C GLY A 45 -17.73 2.01 7.35
N VAL A 46 -18.01 2.39 8.61
CA VAL A 46 -17.40 3.56 9.27
C VAL A 46 -15.89 3.38 9.40
N SER A 47 -15.44 2.20 9.84
CA SER A 47 -14.01 1.89 10.00
C SER A 47 -13.23 2.04 8.67
N VAL A 48 -13.81 1.58 7.56
CA VAL A 48 -13.24 1.77 6.21
C VAL A 48 -13.11 3.25 5.86
N HIS A 49 -14.13 4.05 6.16
CA HIS A 49 -14.12 5.49 5.89
C HIS A 49 -13.06 6.23 6.72
N GLU A 50 -12.99 5.95 8.03
CA GLU A 50 -12.08 6.61 8.97
C GLU A 50 -10.61 6.31 8.67
N ALA A 51 -10.30 5.07 8.24
CA ALA A 51 -8.97 4.69 7.77
C ALA A 51 -8.47 5.60 6.63
N GLY A 52 -9.38 6.19 5.85
CA GLY A 52 -9.06 7.13 4.77
C GLY A 52 -8.30 8.39 5.21
N SER A 53 -8.40 8.82 6.47
CA SER A 53 -7.62 9.94 7.02
C SER A 53 -6.13 9.61 7.19
N HIS A 54 -5.83 8.33 7.39
CA HIS A 54 -4.48 7.78 7.55
C HIS A 54 -3.82 7.42 6.21
N LEU A 55 -4.58 7.49 5.10
CA LEU A 55 -4.06 7.23 3.76
C LEU A 55 -3.41 8.47 3.14
N PRO A 56 -2.12 8.40 2.76
CA PRO A 56 -1.44 9.47 2.06
C PRO A 56 -2.17 9.88 0.78
N GLY A 57 -1.98 11.12 0.35
CA GLY A 57 -2.54 11.60 -0.92
C GLY A 57 -2.11 10.79 -2.15
N SER A 58 -0.93 10.18 -2.10
CA SER A 58 -0.42 9.31 -3.17
C SER A 58 -1.23 8.03 -3.37
N PHE A 59 -2.02 7.60 -2.38
CA PHE A 59 -2.87 6.41 -2.46
C PHE A 59 -4.19 6.66 -3.23
N GLY A 60 -4.39 7.87 -3.75
CA GLY A 60 -5.58 8.23 -4.50
C GLY A 60 -6.63 8.92 -3.65
N THR A 61 -7.91 8.70 -3.95
CA THR A 61 -9.02 9.32 -3.20
C THR A 61 -9.15 8.65 -1.82
N ARG A 62 -9.95 9.21 -0.89
CA ARG A 62 -10.29 8.47 0.34
C ARG A 62 -11.38 7.45 0.01
N PRO A 63 -11.34 6.24 0.58
CA PRO A 63 -12.45 5.31 0.45
C PRO A 63 -13.69 5.90 1.13
N ARG A 64 -14.84 5.77 0.48
CA ARG A 64 -16.12 6.07 1.09
C ARG A 64 -16.54 4.95 2.05
N ASN A 65 -17.53 5.25 2.88
CA ASN A 65 -18.21 4.23 3.68
C ASN A 65 -18.78 3.16 2.73
N ILE A 66 -18.26 1.94 2.81
CA ILE A 66 -18.67 0.85 1.92
C ILE A 66 -20.11 0.42 2.20
N ALA A 67 -20.57 0.50 3.46
CA ALA A 67 -21.93 0.14 3.82
C ALA A 67 -22.98 1.04 3.15
N GLU A 68 -22.70 2.34 3.08
CA GLU A 68 -23.60 3.31 2.44
C GLU A 68 -23.53 3.31 0.91
N LYS A 69 -22.39 2.90 0.34
CA LYS A 69 -22.07 3.14 -1.08
C LYS A 69 -21.98 1.90 -1.94
N LEU A 70 -22.06 0.70 -1.36
CA LEU A 70 -21.92 -0.57 -2.08
C LEU A 70 -22.78 -0.61 -3.37
N THR A 71 -24.07 -0.27 -3.26
CA THR A 71 -25.04 -0.29 -4.36
C THR A 71 -25.17 1.04 -5.11
N SER A 72 -24.65 2.14 -4.56
CA SER A 72 -24.81 3.50 -5.10
C SER A 72 -23.53 4.08 -5.72
N GLY A 73 -22.66 3.19 -6.22
CA GLY A 73 -21.50 3.55 -7.03
C GLY A 73 -20.17 3.56 -6.28
N TYR A 74 -19.92 2.59 -5.41
CA TYR A 74 -18.57 2.29 -4.92
C TYR A 74 -17.64 2.00 -6.11
N LYS A 75 -16.51 2.72 -6.19
CA LYS A 75 -15.66 2.70 -7.39
C LYS A 75 -14.73 1.49 -7.38
N THR A 76 -14.35 1.03 -8.56
CA THR A 76 -13.38 -0.07 -8.74
C THR A 76 -12.08 0.15 -7.97
N TRP A 77 -11.57 1.39 -7.94
CA TRP A 77 -10.35 1.69 -7.18
C TRP A 77 -10.57 1.59 -5.66
N GLU A 78 -11.76 1.95 -5.16
CA GLU A 78 -12.11 1.81 -3.75
C GLU A 78 -12.25 0.34 -3.38
N PHE A 79 -12.88 -0.47 -4.23
CA PHE A 79 -12.91 -1.94 -4.07
C PHE A 79 -11.50 -2.52 -4.01
N GLN A 80 -10.60 -2.08 -4.88
CA GLN A 80 -9.22 -2.57 -4.88
C GLN A 80 -8.47 -2.17 -3.60
N LEU A 81 -8.57 -0.90 -3.17
CA LEU A 81 -7.96 -0.43 -1.93
C LEU A 81 -8.56 -1.14 -0.70
N HIS A 82 -9.88 -1.31 -0.68
CA HIS A 82 -10.59 -2.03 0.36
C HIS A 82 -10.14 -3.49 0.40
N THR A 83 -10.42 -4.27 -0.64
CA THR A 83 -10.25 -5.73 -0.62
C THR A 83 -8.79 -6.18 -0.63
N PHE A 84 -7.84 -5.40 -1.14
CA PHE A 84 -6.44 -5.84 -1.20
C PHE A 84 -5.50 -4.98 -0.35
N GLY A 85 -6.00 -3.92 0.29
CA GLY A 85 -5.20 -3.05 1.15
C GLY A 85 -5.74 -3.00 2.58
N LEU A 86 -6.90 -2.39 2.77
CA LEU A 86 -7.48 -2.18 4.11
C LEU A 86 -8.12 -3.45 4.69
N GLY A 87 -8.67 -4.32 3.85
CA GLY A 87 -9.44 -5.48 4.25
C GLY A 87 -8.66 -6.47 5.12
N PRO A 88 -7.41 -6.85 4.78
CA PRO A 88 -6.58 -7.67 5.68
C PRO A 88 -6.39 -7.00 7.05
N ILE A 89 -6.22 -5.68 7.07
CA ILE A 89 -6.06 -4.93 8.32
C ILE A 89 -7.36 -4.88 9.11
N LEU A 90 -8.52 -4.68 8.46
CA LEU A 90 -9.82 -4.40 9.09
C LEU A 90 -10.64 -5.67 9.37
N LEU A 91 -10.37 -6.78 8.71
CA LEU A 91 -11.08 -8.05 8.91
C LEU A 91 -10.34 -9.02 9.85
N TYR A 92 -9.10 -8.72 10.23
CA TYR A 92 -8.44 -9.41 11.33
C TYR A 92 -9.26 -9.31 12.62
N ASN A 93 -9.34 -10.38 13.43
CA ASN A 93 -10.27 -10.55 14.56
C ASN A 93 -11.78 -10.41 14.24
N ILE A 94 -12.19 -10.32 12.97
CA ILE A 94 -13.59 -10.34 12.54
C ILE A 94 -13.87 -11.63 11.77
N LEU A 95 -13.04 -11.95 10.76
CA LEU A 95 -13.09 -13.23 10.08
C LEU A 95 -12.47 -14.32 10.96
N PRO A 96 -13.02 -15.55 10.97
CA PRO A 96 -12.37 -16.67 11.63
C PRO A 96 -11.03 -16.98 10.96
N ASP A 97 -10.06 -17.44 11.75
CA ASP A 97 -8.64 -17.52 11.36
C ASP A 97 -8.39 -18.25 10.05
N ALA A 98 -9.09 -19.37 9.80
CA ALA A 98 -8.95 -20.12 8.56
C ALA A 98 -9.34 -19.31 7.31
N TYR A 99 -10.45 -18.55 7.39
CA TYR A 99 -10.90 -17.69 6.30
C TYR A 99 -10.01 -16.46 6.16
N PHE A 100 -9.57 -15.89 7.29
CA PHE A 100 -8.65 -14.76 7.31
C PHE A 100 -7.31 -15.11 6.65
N ALA A 101 -6.69 -16.21 7.06
CA ALA A 101 -5.42 -16.68 6.50
C ALA A 101 -5.55 -16.95 4.99
N ASN A 102 -6.64 -17.61 4.57
CA ASN A 102 -6.89 -17.84 3.15
C ASN A 102 -7.04 -16.51 2.38
N TYR A 103 -7.88 -15.60 2.87
CA TYR A 103 -8.07 -14.28 2.26
C TYR A 103 -6.76 -13.47 2.17
N CYS A 104 -5.89 -13.57 3.16
CA CYS A 104 -4.59 -12.91 3.15
C CYS A 104 -3.68 -13.41 2.02
N LYS A 105 -3.74 -14.69 1.65
CA LYS A 105 -3.01 -15.22 0.49
C LYS A 105 -3.44 -14.54 -0.81
N LEU A 106 -4.75 -14.41 -1.03
CA LEU A 106 -5.31 -13.64 -2.15
C LEU A 106 -4.81 -12.19 -2.12
N ALA A 107 -4.94 -11.53 -0.97
CA ALA A 107 -4.55 -10.13 -0.83
C ALA A 107 -3.06 -9.92 -1.14
N ARG A 108 -2.18 -10.77 -0.61
CA ARG A 108 -0.74 -10.69 -0.90
C ARG A 108 -0.44 -10.94 -2.37
N GLY A 109 -1.01 -12.00 -2.95
CA GLY A 109 -0.84 -12.31 -4.37
C GLY A 109 -1.26 -11.13 -5.24
N PHE A 110 -2.43 -10.54 -4.99
CA PHE A 110 -2.89 -9.35 -5.71
C PHE A 110 -2.00 -8.12 -5.51
N GLN A 111 -1.49 -7.88 -4.30
CA GLN A 111 -0.56 -6.77 -4.04
C GLN A 111 0.70 -6.89 -4.89
N ILE A 112 1.25 -8.10 -5.03
CA ILE A 112 2.41 -8.36 -5.91
C ILE A 112 2.02 -8.16 -7.38
N MET A 113 0.92 -8.76 -7.82
CA MET A 113 0.45 -8.67 -9.22
C MET A 113 0.08 -7.24 -9.67
N CYS A 114 -0.11 -6.31 -8.72
CA CYS A 114 -0.40 -4.92 -9.05
C CYS A 114 0.85 -4.05 -9.25
N GLN A 115 2.06 -4.55 -9.00
CA GLN A 115 3.30 -3.77 -9.15
C GLN A 115 3.61 -3.47 -10.62
N HIS A 116 4.31 -2.35 -10.87
CA HIS A 116 4.77 -1.98 -12.22
C HIS A 116 6.00 -2.80 -12.67
N SER A 117 6.77 -3.32 -11.72
CA SER A 117 7.91 -4.21 -11.95
C SER A 117 7.80 -5.33 -10.93
N ILE A 118 7.82 -6.58 -11.41
CA ILE A 118 7.67 -7.77 -10.57
C ILE A 118 8.92 -8.63 -10.79
N THR A 119 9.64 -8.97 -9.73
CA THR A 119 10.79 -9.88 -9.83
C THR A 119 10.32 -11.31 -10.05
N THR A 120 11.17 -12.15 -10.62
CA THR A 120 10.85 -13.57 -10.83
C THR A 120 10.50 -14.27 -9.51
N GLU A 121 11.22 -14.01 -8.42
CA GLU A 121 10.92 -14.62 -7.12
C GLU A 121 9.56 -14.17 -6.58
N SER A 122 9.25 -12.87 -6.73
CA SER A 122 7.96 -12.32 -6.33
C SER A 122 6.81 -12.91 -7.14
N LEU A 123 7.03 -13.15 -8.44
CA LEU A 123 6.04 -13.75 -9.32
C LEU A 123 5.74 -15.21 -8.97
N VAL A 124 6.77 -16.00 -8.67
CA VAL A 124 6.62 -17.39 -8.19
C VAL A 124 5.85 -17.41 -6.86
N SER A 125 6.21 -16.50 -5.96
CA SER A 125 5.53 -16.35 -4.67
C SER A 125 4.05 -16.00 -4.85
N ALA A 126 3.74 -15.07 -5.75
CA ALA A 126 2.37 -14.72 -6.09
C ALA A 126 1.61 -15.92 -6.66
N GLN A 127 2.17 -16.66 -7.62
CA GLN A 127 1.52 -17.86 -8.18
C GLN A 127 1.18 -18.88 -7.09
N SER A 128 2.14 -19.18 -6.20
CA SER A 128 1.93 -20.13 -5.10
C SER A 128 0.79 -19.68 -4.18
N LEU A 129 0.81 -18.41 -3.73
CA LEU A 129 -0.23 -17.86 -2.87
C LEU A 129 -1.62 -17.89 -3.51
N LEU A 130 -1.69 -17.56 -4.80
CA LEU A 130 -2.94 -17.50 -5.55
C LEU A 130 -3.54 -18.89 -5.78
N CYS A 131 -2.72 -19.89 -6.10
CA CYS A 131 -3.17 -21.29 -6.20
C CYS A 131 -3.63 -21.85 -4.85
N GLN A 132 -2.86 -21.59 -3.78
CA GLN A 132 -3.26 -22.00 -2.43
C GLN A 132 -4.55 -21.32 -1.98
N TRP A 133 -4.79 -20.07 -2.38
CA TRP A 133 -6.03 -19.38 -2.09
C TRP A 133 -7.23 -20.04 -2.78
N GLU A 134 -7.12 -20.39 -4.07
CA GLU A 134 -8.20 -21.04 -4.81
C GLU A 134 -8.56 -22.38 -4.16
N HIS A 135 -7.56 -23.24 -3.90
CA HIS A 135 -7.77 -24.51 -3.21
C HIS A 135 -8.37 -24.33 -1.81
N GLY A 136 -7.87 -23.35 -1.05
CA GLY A 136 -8.44 -23.00 0.25
C GLY A 136 -9.87 -22.47 0.15
N PHE A 137 -10.20 -21.73 -0.92
CA PHE A 137 -11.56 -21.24 -1.18
C PHE A 137 -12.51 -22.41 -1.44
N GLU A 138 -12.10 -23.38 -2.26
CA GLU A 138 -12.87 -24.60 -2.52
C GLU A 138 -13.14 -25.38 -1.23
N ARG A 139 -12.13 -25.55 -0.39
CA ARG A 139 -12.26 -26.27 0.88
C ARG A 139 -13.12 -25.54 1.92
N LEU A 140 -12.99 -24.22 2.01
CA LEU A 140 -13.60 -23.42 3.09
C LEU A 140 -15.02 -22.96 2.76
N TYR A 141 -15.22 -22.36 1.58
CA TYR A 141 -16.49 -21.75 1.18
C TYR A 141 -17.37 -22.76 0.44
N TYR A 142 -16.85 -23.34 -0.65
CA TYR A 142 -17.59 -24.30 -1.48
C TYR A 142 -17.81 -25.64 -0.76
N ARG A 143 -16.82 -26.09 0.02
CA ARG A 143 -16.81 -27.35 0.78
C ARG A 143 -17.12 -28.59 -0.09
N TYR A 144 -16.85 -28.52 -1.39
CA TYR A 144 -17.17 -29.58 -2.36
C TYR A 144 -18.64 -30.00 -2.38
N ARG A 145 -19.55 -29.08 -2.01
CA ARG A 145 -20.99 -29.36 -2.01
C ARG A 145 -21.62 -28.90 -3.30
N GLU A 146 -22.38 -29.77 -3.96
CA GLU A 146 -23.08 -29.46 -5.21
C GLU A 146 -23.96 -28.20 -5.08
N ASP A 147 -24.66 -28.05 -3.97
CA ASP A 147 -25.55 -26.92 -3.65
C ASP A 147 -24.82 -25.59 -3.36
N ARG A 148 -23.49 -25.56 -3.46
CA ARG A 148 -22.64 -24.36 -3.36
C ARG A 148 -21.80 -24.12 -4.61
N ILE A 149 -21.99 -24.88 -5.68
CA ILE A 149 -21.19 -24.75 -6.92
C ILE A 149 -21.20 -23.33 -7.48
N HIS A 150 -22.31 -22.60 -7.28
CA HIS A 150 -22.48 -21.21 -7.71
C HIS A 150 -21.57 -20.21 -6.96
N PHE A 151 -20.90 -20.62 -5.87
CA PHE A 151 -19.85 -19.81 -5.22
C PHE A 151 -18.57 -19.74 -6.07
N ILE A 152 -18.29 -20.77 -6.88
CA ILE A 152 -17.12 -20.84 -7.77
C ILE A 152 -17.38 -20.00 -9.02
N ARG A 153 -17.46 -18.69 -8.82
CA ARG A 153 -17.61 -17.73 -9.94
C ARG A 153 -16.35 -17.74 -10.81
N PRO A 154 -16.42 -17.36 -12.09
CA PRO A 154 -15.25 -17.34 -12.97
C PRO A 154 -14.06 -16.52 -12.45
N CYS A 155 -14.31 -15.52 -11.60
CA CYS A 155 -13.26 -14.74 -10.97
C CYS A 155 -12.38 -15.57 -10.01
N VAL A 156 -12.90 -16.62 -9.39
CA VAL A 156 -12.13 -17.53 -8.52
C VAL A 156 -11.04 -18.22 -9.34
N HIS A 157 -11.43 -18.85 -10.45
CA HIS A 157 -10.49 -19.55 -11.31
C HIS A 157 -9.52 -18.62 -12.07
N GLN A 158 -9.99 -17.43 -12.48
CA GLN A 158 -9.16 -16.47 -13.22
C GLN A 158 -7.89 -16.04 -12.47
N VAL A 159 -7.90 -16.13 -11.13
CA VAL A 159 -6.78 -15.73 -10.27
C VAL A 159 -5.52 -16.57 -10.56
N ASN A 160 -5.67 -17.87 -10.84
CA ASN A 160 -4.54 -18.76 -11.13
C ASN A 160 -3.80 -18.44 -12.43
N HIS A 161 -4.45 -17.73 -13.34
CA HIS A 161 -3.86 -17.37 -14.64
C HIS A 161 -3.05 -16.09 -14.55
N LEU A 162 -3.14 -15.32 -13.46
CA LEU A 162 -2.52 -14.00 -13.36
C LEU A 162 -1.00 -14.03 -13.55
N ALA A 163 -0.28 -14.94 -12.90
CA ALA A 163 1.18 -14.95 -13.01
C ALA A 163 1.64 -15.44 -14.40
N THR A 164 1.00 -16.48 -14.93
CA THR A 164 1.27 -16.99 -16.28
C THR A 164 1.00 -15.94 -17.36
N GLU A 165 -0.10 -15.19 -17.23
CA GLU A 165 -0.40 -14.10 -18.16
C GLU A 165 0.58 -12.93 -17.98
N THR A 166 1.10 -12.71 -16.77
CA THR A 166 2.12 -11.71 -16.51
C THR A 166 3.45 -12.03 -17.18
N LEU A 167 3.83 -13.31 -17.25
CA LEU A 167 5.00 -13.75 -18.03
C LEU A 167 4.83 -13.46 -19.52
N ARG A 168 3.60 -13.57 -20.05
CA ARG A 168 3.30 -13.40 -21.47
C ARG A 168 3.12 -11.94 -21.88
N LYS A 169 2.48 -11.13 -21.04
CA LYS A 169 1.99 -9.77 -21.37
C LYS A 169 2.64 -8.66 -20.55
N GLY A 170 3.50 -9.00 -19.59
CA GLY A 170 4.04 -8.08 -18.60
C GLY A 170 3.08 -7.85 -17.41
N PRO A 171 3.39 -6.94 -16.48
CA PRO A 171 2.55 -6.72 -15.30
C PRO A 171 1.12 -6.24 -15.62
N PRO A 172 0.09 -6.74 -14.92
CA PRO A 172 -1.31 -6.39 -15.17
C PRO A 172 -1.64 -4.89 -15.10
N ILE A 173 -0.90 -4.12 -14.31
CA ILE A 173 -1.06 -2.67 -14.23
C ILE A 173 -0.76 -1.96 -15.56
N CYS A 174 0.10 -2.55 -16.41
CA CYS A 174 0.53 -1.98 -17.68
C CYS A 174 -0.52 -2.12 -18.80
N TYR A 175 -1.42 -3.11 -18.71
CA TYR A 175 -2.49 -3.33 -19.69
C TYR A 175 -3.89 -3.28 -19.05
N ALA A 176 -4.00 -2.70 -17.85
CA ALA A 176 -5.27 -2.58 -17.16
C ALA A 176 -6.30 -1.76 -17.95
N GLN A 177 -7.53 -2.30 -18.06
CA GLN A 177 -8.61 -1.73 -18.86
C GLN A 177 -8.98 -0.27 -18.49
N TRP A 178 -8.78 0.14 -17.23
CA TRP A 178 -9.11 1.50 -16.77
C TRP A 178 -8.39 2.62 -17.55
N THR A 179 -7.24 2.32 -18.15
CA THR A 179 -6.44 3.26 -18.93
C THR A 179 -7.12 3.48 -20.28
N MET A 180 -7.68 2.41 -20.85
CA MET A 180 -8.51 2.47 -22.05
C MET A 180 -9.84 3.17 -21.76
N GLU A 181 -10.54 2.84 -20.67
CA GLU A 181 -11.80 3.49 -20.28
C GLU A 181 -11.62 5.01 -20.06
N ARG A 182 -10.53 5.40 -19.39
CA ARG A 182 -10.17 6.82 -19.23
C ARG A 182 -9.90 7.48 -20.58
N THR A 183 -9.21 6.78 -21.49
CA THR A 183 -8.94 7.29 -22.83
C THR A 183 -10.22 7.48 -23.62
N ILE A 184 -11.15 6.53 -23.56
CA ILE A 184 -12.49 6.63 -24.16
C ILE A 184 -13.22 7.86 -23.61
N GLY A 185 -13.23 8.04 -22.28
CA GLY A 185 -13.84 9.20 -21.64
C GLY A 185 -13.22 10.54 -22.08
N ASN A 186 -11.90 10.62 -22.14
CA ASN A 186 -11.19 11.81 -22.61
C ASN A 186 -11.54 12.14 -24.08
N LEU A 187 -11.53 11.14 -24.95
CA LEU A 187 -11.88 11.32 -26.36
C LEU A 187 -13.35 11.70 -26.53
N GLY A 188 -14.24 11.15 -25.70
CA GLY A 188 -15.65 11.55 -25.67
C GLY A 188 -15.85 13.03 -25.33
N GLN A 189 -15.04 13.60 -24.43
CA GLN A 189 -15.04 15.03 -24.11
C GLN A 189 -14.52 15.92 -25.25
N GLU A 190 -13.77 15.35 -26.20
CA GLU A 190 -13.21 16.05 -27.36
C GLU A 190 -14.18 16.08 -28.55
N ILE A 191 -15.31 15.35 -28.51
CA ILE A 191 -16.33 15.37 -29.56
C ILE A 191 -17.01 16.74 -29.58
N ARG A 192 -16.87 17.46 -30.70
CA ARG A 192 -17.44 18.79 -30.91
C ARG A 192 -18.57 18.83 -31.93
N GLN A 193 -18.73 17.77 -32.73
CA GLN A 193 -19.76 17.71 -33.77
C GLN A 193 -20.80 16.63 -33.48
N PRO A 194 -21.98 17.00 -32.94
CA PRO A 194 -23.02 16.02 -32.58
C PRO A 194 -23.70 15.38 -33.79
N SER A 195 -23.64 16.00 -34.99
CA SER A 195 -24.26 15.47 -36.21
C SER A 195 -23.46 14.36 -36.90
N ASN A 196 -22.15 14.27 -36.65
CA ASN A 196 -21.30 13.19 -37.18
C ASN A 196 -20.21 12.81 -36.15
N PRO A 197 -20.61 12.25 -35.00
CA PRO A 197 -19.73 12.08 -33.84
C PRO A 197 -18.60 11.09 -34.12
N TYR A 198 -18.84 10.02 -34.89
CA TYR A 198 -17.83 9.00 -35.19
C TYR A 198 -16.73 9.53 -36.11
N SER A 199 -17.09 10.30 -37.15
CA SER A 199 -16.08 10.89 -38.05
C SER A 199 -15.26 11.96 -37.33
N ASN A 200 -15.90 12.74 -36.46
CA ASN A 200 -15.19 13.72 -35.63
C ASN A 200 -14.25 13.04 -34.62
N LEU A 201 -14.71 11.99 -33.93
CA LEU A 201 -13.89 11.19 -33.02
C LEU A 201 -12.67 10.59 -33.73
N ALA A 202 -12.85 10.05 -34.94
CA ALA A 202 -11.75 9.51 -35.73
C ALA A 202 -10.68 10.59 -36.05
N GLN A 203 -11.12 11.80 -36.42
CA GLN A 203 -10.23 12.93 -36.68
C GLN A 203 -9.49 13.40 -35.42
N GLU A 204 -10.17 13.50 -34.27
CA GLU A 204 -9.51 13.83 -33.00
C GLU A 204 -8.50 12.77 -32.58
N GLY A 205 -8.82 11.48 -32.77
CA GLY A 205 -7.88 10.38 -32.56
C GLY A 205 -6.61 10.51 -33.42
N VAL A 206 -6.76 10.76 -34.72
CA VAL A 206 -5.64 10.99 -35.65
C VAL A 206 -4.83 12.22 -35.23
N ARG A 207 -5.51 13.32 -34.86
CA ARG A 207 -4.86 14.55 -34.38
C ARG A 207 -4.01 14.29 -33.14
N ARG A 208 -4.54 13.57 -32.15
CA ARG A 208 -3.82 13.20 -30.93
C ARG A 208 -2.61 12.34 -31.23
N CYS A 209 -2.75 11.34 -32.11
CA CYS A 209 -1.64 10.50 -32.54
C CYS A 209 -0.55 11.30 -33.24
N ARG A 210 -0.91 12.26 -34.11
CA ARG A 210 0.05 13.16 -34.76
C ARG A 210 0.80 14.03 -33.74
N VAL A 211 0.09 14.65 -32.80
CA VAL A 211 0.71 15.45 -31.72
C VAL A 211 1.65 14.60 -30.87
N ASN A 212 1.20 13.42 -30.43
CA ASN A 212 2.03 12.51 -29.65
C ASN A 212 3.27 12.04 -30.42
N SER A 213 3.13 11.75 -31.73
CA SER A 213 4.25 11.34 -32.59
C SER A 213 5.27 12.48 -32.76
N LEU A 214 4.79 13.72 -32.95
CA LEU A 214 5.63 14.91 -32.99
C LEU A 214 6.36 15.14 -31.67
N LEU A 215 5.67 15.05 -30.53
CA LEU A 215 6.29 15.21 -29.21
C LEU A 215 7.28 14.09 -28.88
N ALA A 216 7.08 12.88 -29.40
CA ALA A 216 8.01 11.77 -29.23
C ALA A 216 9.26 11.94 -30.12
N ALA A 217 9.08 12.43 -31.36
CA ALA A 217 10.19 12.66 -32.30
C ALA A 217 10.98 13.95 -31.98
N MET A 218 10.30 14.96 -31.45
CA MET A 218 10.85 16.28 -31.12
C MET A 218 10.39 16.72 -29.71
N PRO A 219 10.99 16.15 -28.64
CA PRO A 219 10.60 16.45 -27.25
C PRO A 219 10.66 17.94 -26.89
N GLU A 220 11.49 18.73 -27.57
CA GLU A 220 11.63 20.17 -27.42
C GLU A 220 10.38 20.99 -27.80
N LEU A 221 9.46 20.41 -28.58
CA LEU A 221 8.16 21.02 -28.88
C LEU A 221 7.17 20.90 -27.70
N GLY A 222 7.48 20.05 -26.72
CA GLY A 222 6.71 19.90 -25.50
C GLY A 222 6.80 21.13 -24.60
N ILE A 223 5.81 21.30 -23.73
CA ILE A 223 5.94 22.27 -22.64
C ILE A 223 7.08 21.78 -21.75
N PRO A 224 8.17 22.55 -21.55
CA PRO A 224 9.26 22.12 -20.71
C PRO A 224 8.70 21.81 -19.31
N PRO A 225 9.17 20.74 -18.65
CA PRO A 225 8.69 20.40 -17.33
C PRO A 225 8.84 21.63 -16.42
N LYS A 226 7.77 21.97 -15.70
CA LYS A 226 7.84 23.05 -14.71
C LYS A 226 9.04 22.75 -13.81
N GLY A 227 9.98 23.69 -13.74
CA GLY A 227 11.14 23.60 -12.86
C GLY A 227 10.72 23.40 -11.41
N LEU A 228 11.70 23.15 -10.54
CA LEU A 228 11.42 23.06 -9.11
C LEU A 228 10.78 24.36 -8.61
N PRO A 229 9.78 24.29 -7.72
CA PRO A 229 9.14 25.49 -7.21
C PRO A 229 10.15 26.32 -6.43
N ASP A 230 10.01 27.66 -6.48
CA ASP A 230 10.91 28.58 -5.79
C ASP A 230 11.14 28.19 -4.33
N GLY A 231 12.42 28.15 -3.93
CA GLY A 231 12.84 27.78 -2.59
C GLY A 231 12.74 26.29 -2.27
N ALA A 232 12.54 25.42 -3.27
CA ALA A 232 12.87 24.01 -3.16
C ALA A 232 14.38 23.80 -3.31
N GLU A 233 14.89 22.74 -2.67
CA GLU A 233 16.29 22.34 -2.75
C GLU A 233 16.40 20.96 -3.37
N ASP A 234 17.13 20.85 -4.47
CA ASP A 234 17.47 19.55 -5.07
C ASP A 234 18.61 18.89 -4.28
N LEU A 235 18.42 17.64 -3.88
CA LEU A 235 19.39 16.86 -3.12
C LEU A 235 20.07 15.78 -3.98
N GLY A 236 19.72 15.73 -5.28
CA GLY A 236 20.12 14.69 -6.21
C GLY A 236 19.35 13.38 -6.04
N GLY A 237 19.45 12.49 -7.03
CA GLY A 237 18.82 11.16 -6.99
C GLY A 237 17.27 11.19 -6.95
N GLY A 238 16.66 12.29 -7.39
CA GLY A 238 15.21 12.49 -7.37
C GLY A 238 14.64 13.06 -6.06
N TYR A 239 15.47 13.22 -5.02
CA TYR A 239 15.05 13.75 -3.72
C TYR A 239 15.06 15.28 -3.70
N VAL A 240 13.98 15.91 -3.24
CA VAL A 240 13.85 17.37 -3.20
C VAL A 240 13.18 17.85 -1.93
N LEU A 241 13.82 18.75 -1.18
CA LEU A 241 13.17 19.46 -0.09
C LEU A 241 12.26 20.56 -0.64
N LEU A 242 10.99 20.59 -0.25
CA LEU A 242 10.04 21.57 -0.76
C LEU A 242 9.89 22.76 0.21
N ARG A 243 9.73 23.97 -0.35
CA ARG A 243 9.75 25.30 0.32
C ARG A 243 9.17 25.43 1.73
N LYS A 244 8.21 24.59 2.15
CA LYS A 244 7.60 24.67 3.50
C LYS A 244 8.64 24.40 4.59
N ARG A 245 9.38 25.45 4.93
CA ARG A 245 10.53 25.50 5.82
C ARG A 245 10.30 26.53 6.92
N GLU A 246 10.99 26.37 8.03
CA GLU A 246 11.02 27.34 9.12
C GLU A 246 11.65 28.66 8.67
N ARG A 247 11.08 29.77 9.17
CA ARG A 247 11.60 31.12 8.86
C ARG A 247 12.89 31.39 9.65
N TYR A 248 12.91 30.99 10.91
CA TYR A 248 14.00 31.25 11.86
C TYR A 248 14.79 29.97 12.13
N LEU A 249 15.97 30.14 12.74
CA LEU A 249 16.75 29.00 13.20
C LEU A 249 16.05 28.34 14.40
N PHE A 250 16.06 27.02 14.38
CA PHE A 250 15.51 26.14 15.38
C PHE A 250 16.66 25.49 16.14
N SER A 251 16.51 25.44 17.47
CA SER A 251 17.38 24.70 18.37
C SER A 251 16.65 23.43 18.80
N PRO A 252 17.16 22.23 18.47
CA PRO A 252 16.54 20.98 18.88
C PRO A 252 16.56 20.79 20.41
N PRO A 253 15.52 20.19 21.01
CA PRO A 253 15.57 19.66 22.36
C PRO A 253 16.69 18.64 22.58
N MET A 254 16.98 18.33 23.84
CA MET A 254 18.09 17.44 24.22
C MET A 254 18.01 16.04 23.57
N GLN A 255 16.83 15.41 23.56
CA GLN A 255 16.67 14.08 22.95
C GLN A 255 16.93 14.08 21.43
N GLU A 256 16.48 15.12 20.73
CA GLU A 256 16.74 15.28 19.30
C GLU A 256 18.22 15.59 19.04
N THR A 257 18.84 16.39 19.92
CA THR A 257 20.27 16.71 19.88
C THR A 257 21.13 15.45 19.99
N GLN A 258 20.82 14.58 20.95
CA GLN A 258 21.51 13.30 21.13
C GLN A 258 21.38 12.39 19.89
N ALA A 259 20.20 12.33 19.28
CA ALA A 259 20.00 11.56 18.05
C ALA A 259 20.82 12.12 16.87
N ILE A 260 20.94 13.46 16.77
CA ILE A 260 21.79 14.12 15.77
C ILE A 260 23.28 13.84 16.02
N GLN A 261 23.74 13.93 17.28
CA GLN A 261 25.13 13.61 17.65
C GLN A 261 25.49 12.18 17.28
N THR A 262 24.60 11.23 17.60
CA THR A 262 24.78 9.81 17.28
C THR A 262 24.93 9.60 15.78
N PHE A 263 24.10 10.27 14.96
CA PHE A 263 24.20 10.19 13.50
C PHE A 263 25.49 10.78 12.94
N LEU A 264 25.97 11.88 13.53
CA LEU A 264 27.24 12.52 13.13
C LEU A 264 28.48 11.79 13.66
N GLY A 265 28.33 10.73 14.47
CA GLY A 265 29.44 10.03 15.09
C GLY A 265 30.19 10.87 16.13
N LEU A 266 29.52 11.85 16.74
CA LEU A 266 30.10 12.69 17.78
C LEU A 266 30.13 11.94 19.13
N ASP A 267 31.20 12.16 19.89
CA ASP A 267 31.38 11.56 21.20
C ASP A 267 30.27 11.99 22.18
N PRO A 268 29.54 11.05 22.81
CA PRO A 268 28.51 11.38 23.81
C PRO A 268 29.04 12.13 25.03
N ASP A 269 30.32 11.96 25.35
CA ASP A 269 30.95 12.51 26.56
C ASP A 269 31.43 13.96 26.37
N GLN A 270 31.38 14.48 25.14
CA GLN A 270 31.66 15.88 24.84
C GLN A 270 30.39 16.75 24.96
N PRO A 271 30.51 18.02 25.41
CA PRO A 271 29.37 18.92 25.48
C PRO A 271 28.73 19.07 24.10
N ALA A 272 27.43 18.78 24.03
CA ALA A 272 26.70 18.75 22.78
C ALA A 272 26.81 20.09 22.03
N PRO A 273 27.26 20.10 20.76
CA PRO A 273 27.33 21.33 20.01
C PRO A 273 25.93 21.95 19.87
N HIS A 274 25.85 23.27 19.98
CA HIS A 274 24.60 23.98 19.80
C HIS A 274 24.19 23.99 18.33
N PHE A 275 23.40 22.98 17.93
CA PHE A 275 22.84 22.93 16.59
C PHE A 275 21.81 24.04 16.39
N LYS A 276 21.97 24.80 15.31
CA LYS A 276 20.98 25.77 14.84
C LYS A 276 20.76 25.58 13.35
N PHE A 277 19.56 25.16 12.98
CA PHE A 277 19.20 24.90 11.57
C PHE A 277 17.75 25.25 11.30
N ARG A 278 17.32 25.16 10.04
CA ARG A 278 15.91 25.35 9.67
C ARG A 278 15.26 24.00 9.42
N ARG A 279 14.12 23.74 10.06
CA ARG A 279 13.31 22.55 9.78
C ARG A 279 12.55 22.70 8.48
N TRP A 280 12.45 21.61 7.75
CA TRP A 280 11.65 21.46 6.54
C TRP A 280 10.52 20.47 6.81
N ALA A 281 9.36 20.73 6.20
CA ALA A 281 8.14 19.97 6.46
C ALA A 281 7.78 18.98 5.36
N ARG A 282 8.51 18.99 4.23
CA ARG A 282 8.15 18.24 3.03
C ARG A 282 9.40 17.81 2.26
N LEU A 283 9.43 16.53 1.90
CA LEU A 283 10.45 15.93 1.05
C LEU A 283 9.74 15.19 -0.09
N ARG A 284 10.12 15.47 -1.33
CA ARG A 284 9.79 14.61 -2.47
C ARG A 284 10.79 13.47 -2.51
N LEU A 285 10.31 12.24 -2.55
CA LEU A 285 11.12 11.02 -2.64
C LEU A 285 11.44 10.69 -4.10
N LYS A 286 12.37 9.75 -4.33
CA LYS A 286 12.75 9.26 -5.67
C LYS A 286 11.57 8.79 -6.53
N ASN A 287 10.55 8.20 -5.90
CA ASN A 287 9.35 7.69 -6.56
C ASN A 287 8.28 8.77 -6.81
N GLY A 288 8.59 10.05 -6.54
CA GLY A 288 7.69 11.18 -6.71
C GLY A 288 6.69 11.40 -5.57
N GLN A 289 6.60 10.49 -4.59
CA GLN A 289 5.77 10.71 -3.40
C GLN A 289 6.28 11.90 -2.59
N ILE A 290 5.38 12.59 -1.91
CA ILE A 290 5.72 13.69 -1.00
C ILE A 290 5.53 13.20 0.44
N ALA A 291 6.63 12.94 1.13
CA ALA A 291 6.67 12.72 2.56
C ALA A 291 6.51 14.05 3.29
N ARG A 292 5.66 14.09 4.31
CA ARG A 292 5.43 15.25 5.17
C ARG A 292 6.01 15.01 6.55
N SER A 293 6.00 16.04 7.39
CA SER A 293 6.47 15.95 8.76
C SER A 293 5.35 16.14 9.78
N ALA A 294 5.47 15.46 10.92
CA ALA A 294 4.58 15.60 12.07
C ALA A 294 4.47 17.08 12.49
N TRP A 295 5.60 17.80 12.56
CA TRP A 295 5.66 19.23 12.91
C TRP A 295 4.61 20.12 12.21
N ARG A 296 4.28 19.86 10.94
CA ARG A 296 3.26 20.64 10.22
C ARG A 296 1.96 19.88 9.98
N GLU A 297 2.01 18.57 9.93
CA GLU A 297 0.83 17.76 9.63
C GLU A 297 -0.11 17.62 10.83
N THR A 298 0.42 17.57 12.07
CA THR A 298 -0.39 17.50 13.31
C THR A 298 -1.19 18.76 13.59
N LEU A 299 -0.82 19.89 12.98
CA LEU A 299 -1.54 21.17 13.13
C LEU A 299 -2.83 21.24 12.29
N LYS A 300 -3.11 20.24 11.45
CA LYS A 300 -4.30 20.21 10.61
C LYS A 300 -5.47 19.60 11.38
N ALA A 301 -6.67 20.10 11.10
CA ALA A 301 -7.90 19.45 11.54
C ALA A 301 -8.02 18.03 10.95
N VAL A 302 -8.53 17.09 11.75
CA VAL A 302 -8.63 15.65 11.42
C VAL A 302 -9.36 15.41 10.08
N HIS A 303 -10.46 16.12 9.82
CA HIS A 303 -11.22 15.96 8.57
C HIS A 303 -10.41 16.35 7.32
N ASN A 304 -9.41 17.24 7.44
CA ASN A 304 -8.50 17.65 6.35
C ASN A 304 -7.17 16.89 6.36
N LEU A 305 -6.99 15.96 7.30
CA LEU A 305 -5.75 15.22 7.49
C LEU A 305 -5.63 14.08 6.48
N ARG A 306 -4.51 14.04 5.76
CA ARG A 306 -4.10 12.90 4.96
C ARG A 306 -2.69 12.57 5.35
N VAL A 307 -2.55 11.68 6.32
CA VAL A 307 -1.27 11.37 6.95
C VAL A 307 -0.29 10.91 5.88
N SER A 308 0.84 11.60 5.78
CA SER A 308 1.90 11.31 4.80
C SER A 308 3.29 11.45 5.42
N ARG A 309 3.34 11.40 6.75
CA ARG A 309 4.55 11.49 7.56
C ARG A 309 5.15 10.15 7.97
N ASN A 310 4.49 9.05 7.66
CA ASN A 310 5.01 7.71 7.94
C ASN A 310 5.73 7.17 6.72
N VAL A 311 6.91 6.61 6.93
CA VAL A 311 7.77 6.11 5.85
C VAL A 311 8.37 4.76 6.17
N SER A 312 8.63 3.99 5.12
CA SER A 312 9.58 2.89 5.16
C SER A 312 10.97 3.42 4.77
N PHE A 313 12.00 2.96 5.47
CA PHE A 313 13.38 3.36 5.25
C PHE A 313 14.34 2.20 5.52
N SER A 314 15.51 2.24 4.88
CA SER A 314 16.55 1.23 5.03
C SER A 314 17.53 1.62 6.13
N HIS A 315 17.66 0.77 7.15
CA HIS A 315 18.59 0.97 8.26
C HIS A 315 19.24 -0.36 8.64
N LEU A 316 20.58 -0.40 8.66
CA LEU A 316 21.35 -1.63 8.90
C LEU A 316 20.92 -2.81 8.00
N ALA A 317 20.72 -2.53 6.70
CA ALA A 317 20.22 -3.47 5.69
C ALA A 317 18.81 -4.05 5.96
N GLN A 318 18.06 -3.52 6.93
CA GLN A 318 16.68 -3.92 7.22
C GLN A 318 15.71 -2.79 6.87
N THR A 319 14.52 -3.16 6.41
CA THR A 319 13.40 -2.22 6.23
C THR A 319 12.77 -1.94 7.60
N ARG A 320 12.70 -0.66 7.98
CA ARG A 320 12.03 -0.19 9.20
C ARG A 320 10.99 0.87 8.86
N PHE A 321 10.09 1.11 9.82
CA PHE A 321 9.06 2.14 9.72
C PHE A 321 9.31 3.26 10.72
N GLY A 322 9.04 4.49 10.31
CA GLY A 322 9.21 5.67 11.17
C GLY A 322 8.23 6.79 10.84
N GLU A 323 7.84 7.54 11.86
CA GLU A 323 7.11 8.79 11.73
C GLU A 323 8.09 9.97 11.66
N ILE A 324 8.11 10.67 10.53
CA ILE A 324 8.95 11.85 10.31
C ILE A 324 8.51 12.98 11.21
N GLN A 325 9.41 13.44 12.09
CA GLN A 325 9.20 14.62 12.92
C GLN A 325 9.47 15.91 12.13
N TYR A 326 10.60 15.96 11.42
CA TYR A 326 10.98 16.99 10.45
C TYR A 326 12.19 16.55 9.62
N PHE A 327 12.47 17.32 8.56
CA PHE A 327 13.72 17.23 7.80
C PHE A 327 14.60 18.44 8.11
N ALA A 328 15.91 18.30 7.97
CA ALA A 328 16.86 19.40 8.17
C ALA A 328 18.07 19.28 7.26
N ARG A 329 18.75 20.40 7.03
CA ARG A 329 20.07 20.46 6.40
C ARG A 329 21.06 20.90 7.46
N LEU A 330 22.04 20.07 7.77
CA LEU A 330 23.09 20.36 8.75
C LEU A 330 24.37 20.70 8.00
N PRO A 331 24.91 21.92 8.14
CA PRO A 331 26.16 22.30 7.47
C PRO A 331 27.34 21.55 8.11
N TYR A 332 28.28 21.10 7.29
CA TYR A 332 29.60 20.65 7.73
C TYR A 332 30.67 21.30 6.85
N ARG A 333 31.88 21.45 7.41
CA ARG A 333 32.99 22.10 6.73
C ARG A 333 33.71 21.07 5.87
N VAL A 334 33.91 21.39 4.60
CA VAL A 334 34.79 20.63 3.71
C VAL A 334 36.20 21.20 3.85
N ASP A 335 37.22 20.35 3.90
CA ASP A 335 38.63 20.78 4.02
C ASP A 335 39.16 21.54 2.79
N ASN A 336 38.36 21.65 1.73
CA ASN A 336 38.73 22.28 0.48
C ASN A 336 38.34 23.78 0.50
N PRO A 337 39.30 24.73 0.41
CA PRO A 337 39.04 26.17 0.54
C PRO A 337 38.25 26.82 -0.61
N ALA A 338 37.81 26.05 -1.61
CA ALA A 338 37.07 26.53 -2.79
C ALA A 338 35.55 26.30 -2.73
N GLU A 339 35.02 25.59 -1.72
CA GLU A 339 33.58 25.30 -1.60
C GLU A 339 32.96 25.84 -0.30
N ASP A 340 31.79 26.46 -0.45
CA ASP A 340 31.05 27.25 0.55
C ASP A 340 30.19 26.38 1.51
N TYR A 341 30.76 25.31 2.08
CA TYR A 341 30.10 24.30 2.95
C TYR A 341 29.24 23.24 2.22
N ASP A 342 29.37 22.00 2.67
CA ASP A 342 28.46 20.90 2.31
C ASP A 342 27.39 20.70 3.38
N PHE A 343 26.36 19.90 3.07
CA PHE A 343 25.24 19.64 3.98
C PHE A 343 24.93 18.15 4.12
N HIS A 344 24.81 17.69 5.36
CA HIS A 344 24.08 16.47 5.66
C HIS A 344 22.58 16.75 5.58
N ASN A 345 21.89 16.05 4.68
CA ASN A 345 20.44 16.16 4.51
C ASN A 345 19.77 15.07 5.32
N ILE A 346 19.16 15.44 6.44
CA ILE A 346 18.68 14.49 7.43
C ILE A 346 17.16 14.47 7.57
N ALA A 347 16.64 13.33 8.01
CA ALA A 347 15.29 13.17 8.54
C ALA A 347 15.36 12.70 9.99
N LEU A 348 14.69 13.42 10.89
CA LEU A 348 14.45 12.95 12.25
C LEU A 348 13.18 12.11 12.28
N LEU A 349 13.28 10.87 12.75
CA LEU A 349 12.22 9.88 12.77
C LEU A 349 11.92 9.44 14.20
N LYS A 350 10.64 9.29 14.52
CA LYS A 350 10.17 8.53 15.69
C LYS A 350 9.89 7.10 15.24
N LEU A 351 10.54 6.12 15.86
CA LEU A 351 10.54 4.74 15.38
C LEU A 351 9.25 4.00 15.73
N TYR A 352 8.76 3.20 14.78
CA TYR A 352 7.86 2.11 15.10
C TYR A 352 8.65 0.88 15.59
N SER A 353 8.00 0.06 16.41
CA SER A 353 8.52 -1.25 16.84
C SER A 353 8.76 -2.15 15.63
N ARG A 354 9.39 -3.31 15.86
CA ARG A 354 9.36 -4.37 14.87
C ARG A 354 7.93 -4.91 14.74
N PRO A 355 7.50 -5.32 13.53
CA PRO A 355 6.21 -5.97 13.36
C PRO A 355 6.08 -7.24 14.20
N ASP A 356 4.85 -7.55 14.63
CA ASP A 356 4.53 -8.86 15.20
C ASP A 356 4.74 -9.96 14.16
N GLN A 357 5.67 -10.87 14.43
CA GLN A 357 6.12 -11.84 13.43
C GLN A 357 5.06 -12.93 13.17
N ASP A 358 4.34 -13.34 14.21
CA ASP A 358 3.32 -14.38 14.11
C ASP A 358 2.14 -13.89 13.26
N LEU A 359 1.74 -12.63 13.44
CA LEU A 359 0.70 -12.00 12.63
C LEU A 359 1.14 -11.82 11.19
N VAL A 360 2.39 -11.42 10.95
CA VAL A 360 2.95 -11.32 9.59
C VAL A 360 2.95 -12.70 8.92
N ASN A 361 3.32 -13.77 9.63
CA ASN A 361 3.32 -15.14 9.10
C ASN A 361 1.90 -15.61 8.79
N MET A 362 0.99 -15.56 9.77
CA MET A 362 -0.42 -15.95 9.63
C MET A 362 -1.12 -15.19 8.49
N SER A 363 -0.81 -13.90 8.33
CA SER A 363 -1.38 -13.04 7.30
C SER A 363 -0.63 -13.08 5.96
N SER A 364 0.26 -14.06 5.74
CA SER A 364 1.02 -14.18 4.48
C SER A 364 1.73 -12.88 4.07
N GLN A 365 2.26 -12.15 5.05
CA GLN A 365 2.91 -10.83 4.90
C GLN A 365 2.00 -9.66 4.52
N THR A 366 0.69 -9.75 4.73
CA THR A 366 -0.24 -8.64 4.42
C THR A 366 -0.46 -7.67 5.57
N VAL A 367 -0.37 -8.15 6.82
CA VAL A 367 -0.60 -7.33 8.01
C VAL A 367 0.67 -7.29 8.85
N ALA A 368 1.29 -6.12 8.94
CA ALA A 368 2.38 -5.84 9.86
C ALA A 368 1.91 -4.82 10.91
N ALA A 369 1.62 -5.31 12.11
CA ALA A 369 1.22 -4.50 13.26
C ALA A 369 2.45 -4.03 14.04
N CYS A 370 2.55 -2.73 14.30
CA CYS A 370 3.65 -2.11 15.05
C CYS A 370 3.11 -1.13 16.09
N THR A 371 3.89 -0.85 17.14
CA THR A 371 3.61 0.22 18.10
C THR A 371 4.55 1.41 17.89
N LEU A 372 4.06 2.63 18.11
CA LEU A 372 4.90 3.83 17.97
C LEU A 372 5.73 4.03 19.26
N THR A 373 7.05 3.92 19.14
CA THR A 373 7.97 4.03 20.29
C THR A 373 8.41 5.48 20.52
N ASN A 374 8.95 5.79 21.70
CA ASN A 374 9.57 7.10 21.96
C ASN A 374 11.02 7.22 21.47
N THR A 375 11.51 6.23 20.74
CA THR A 375 12.89 6.21 20.23
C THR A 375 13.00 7.12 19.01
N LEU A 376 13.94 8.07 19.07
CA LEU A 376 14.28 8.95 17.96
C LEU A 376 15.54 8.45 17.26
N ILE A 377 15.53 8.52 15.93
CA ILE A 377 16.70 8.25 15.10
C ILE A 377 16.82 9.31 14.00
N VAL A 378 18.05 9.60 13.61
CA VAL A 378 18.35 10.43 12.45
C VAL A 378 18.89 9.54 11.34
N VAL A 379 18.37 9.73 10.13
CA VAL A 379 18.86 9.06 8.92
C VAL A 379 19.09 10.08 7.81
N ASP A 380 19.96 9.76 6.86
CA ASP A 380 20.04 10.52 5.62
C ASP A 380 18.73 10.35 4.84
N VAL A 381 18.21 11.45 4.29
CA VAL A 381 16.95 11.46 3.53
C VAL A 381 16.92 10.47 2.37
N LYS A 382 18.08 10.11 1.80
CA LYS A 382 18.21 9.14 0.71
C LYS A 382 17.96 7.70 1.15
N HIS A 383 17.99 7.40 2.45
CA HIS A 383 17.61 6.09 3.00
C HIS A 383 16.09 5.90 3.10
N ILE A 384 15.30 6.96 2.88
CA ILE A 384 13.84 6.87 2.87
C ILE A 384 13.40 6.29 1.52
N ASN A 385 12.68 5.17 1.60
CA ASN A 385 12.26 4.40 0.44
C ASN A 385 10.91 4.88 -0.09
N THR A 386 9.88 4.86 0.76
CA THR A 386 8.50 5.16 0.38
C THR A 386 7.70 5.75 1.54
N VAL A 387 6.64 6.49 1.22
CA VAL A 387 5.58 6.84 2.17
C VAL A 387 4.65 5.65 2.34
N VAL A 388 4.43 5.24 3.58
CA VAL A 388 3.50 4.17 3.97
C VAL A 388 2.34 4.76 4.75
N ALA A 389 1.18 4.10 4.69
CA ALA A 389 0.10 4.39 5.64
C ALA A 389 0.31 3.56 6.91
N MET A 390 -0.07 4.13 8.05
CA MET A 390 -0.09 3.47 9.34
C MET A 390 -1.50 3.61 9.90
N ILE A 391 -2.29 2.55 9.78
CA ILE A 391 -3.70 2.53 10.16
C ILE A 391 -3.79 2.16 11.64
N PRO A 392 -4.26 3.07 12.52
CA PRO A 392 -4.43 2.75 13.93
C PRO A 392 -5.57 1.75 14.10
N ARG A 393 -5.34 0.73 14.92
CA ARG A 393 -6.36 -0.27 15.23
C ARG A 393 -6.05 -0.94 16.56
N ARG A 394 -7.08 -1.07 17.40
CA ARG A 394 -7.06 -1.96 18.55
C ARG A 394 -7.38 -3.38 18.11
N MET A 395 -6.51 -4.33 18.46
CA MET A 395 -6.65 -5.72 18.04
C MET A 395 -6.04 -6.68 19.05
N THR A 396 -6.47 -7.94 18.99
CA THR A 396 -5.88 -9.04 19.74
C THR A 396 -4.82 -9.71 18.87
N LEU A 397 -3.56 -9.58 19.26
CA LEU A 397 -2.43 -10.21 18.58
C LEU A 397 -2.47 -11.74 18.75
N PRO A 398 -1.72 -12.51 17.93
CA PRO A 398 -1.64 -13.97 18.08
C PRO A 398 -1.17 -14.43 19.47
N SER A 399 -0.42 -13.58 20.19
CA SER A 399 -0.03 -13.79 21.59
C SER A 399 -1.20 -13.77 22.59
N GLY A 400 -2.40 -13.39 22.15
CA GLY A 400 -3.59 -13.20 22.99
C GLY A 400 -3.67 -11.83 23.68
N VAL A 401 -2.67 -10.97 23.50
CA VAL A 401 -2.66 -9.62 24.07
C VAL A 401 -3.46 -8.68 23.20
N GLU A 402 -4.39 -7.94 23.83
CA GLU A 402 -5.09 -6.84 23.18
C GLU A 402 -4.31 -5.54 23.35
N GLU A 403 -3.95 -4.89 22.25
CA GLU A 403 -3.22 -3.63 22.26
C GLU A 403 -3.61 -2.69 21.11
N ASP A 404 -3.31 -1.40 21.30
CA ASP A 404 -3.46 -0.38 20.26
C ASP A 404 -2.23 -0.39 19.34
N CYS A 405 -2.41 -0.94 18.14
CA CYS A 405 -1.35 -1.05 17.14
C CYS A 405 -1.55 -0.05 15.98
N PHE A 406 -0.52 0.06 15.17
CA PHE A 406 -0.55 0.65 13.83
C PHE A 406 -0.20 -0.40 12.79
N CYS A 407 -1.13 -0.67 11.88
CA CYS A 407 -0.89 -1.59 10.78
C CYS A 407 -0.36 -0.86 9.54
N THR A 408 0.74 -1.35 9.00
CA THR A 408 1.36 -0.77 7.81
C THR A 408 0.54 -1.09 6.57
N LEU A 409 0.39 -0.13 5.66
CA LEU A 409 -0.12 -0.37 4.32
C LEU A 409 0.76 0.37 3.31
N SER A 410 1.33 -0.39 2.37
CA SER A 410 2.08 0.16 1.23
C SER A 410 1.13 0.64 0.13
N GLN A 411 1.56 1.60 -0.68
CA GLN A 411 0.73 2.09 -1.78
C GLN A 411 0.48 0.97 -2.80
N PRO A 412 -0.79 0.70 -3.17
CA PRO A 412 -1.08 -0.24 -4.24
C PRO A 412 -0.38 0.18 -5.54
N GLY A 413 0.35 -0.75 -6.15
CA GLY A 413 1.07 -0.56 -7.41
C GLY A 413 2.46 0.08 -7.32
N LEU A 414 2.95 0.42 -6.13
CA LEU A 414 4.39 0.57 -5.86
C LEU A 414 4.96 -0.79 -5.39
N ASP A 415 6.29 -0.92 -5.41
CA ASP A 415 6.99 -2.12 -4.93
C ASP A 415 6.44 -2.52 -3.55
N ALA A 416 5.84 -3.71 -3.46
CA ALA A 416 5.33 -4.20 -2.20
C ALA A 416 6.54 -4.48 -1.30
N SER A 417 6.49 -3.97 -0.06
CA SER A 417 7.56 -4.24 0.88
C SER A 417 7.66 -5.75 1.12
N VAL A 418 8.84 -6.33 0.88
CA VAL A 418 9.17 -7.70 1.31
C VAL A 418 9.61 -7.57 2.76
N LEU A 419 8.84 -8.17 3.68
CA LEU A 419 9.13 -8.12 5.11
C LEU A 419 10.16 -9.18 5.55
N GLY A 420 10.94 -9.72 4.61
CA GLY A 420 12.11 -10.55 4.88
C GLY A 420 11.82 -12.03 5.17
N ILE A 421 10.70 -12.57 4.70
CA ILE A 421 10.33 -13.98 4.94
C ILE A 421 10.25 -14.69 3.59
N ALA A 422 11.01 -15.77 3.44
CA ALA A 422 10.92 -16.67 2.29
C ALA A 422 9.60 -17.46 2.38
N TYR A 423 8.93 -17.66 1.25
CA TYR A 423 7.80 -18.58 1.19
C TYR A 423 8.36 -19.99 1.12
N ASP A 424 8.13 -20.82 2.14
CA ASP A 424 8.49 -22.23 2.09
C ASP A 424 7.71 -22.87 0.94
N ILE A 425 8.47 -23.37 -0.03
CA ILE A 425 7.94 -24.05 -1.20
C ILE A 425 7.88 -25.52 -0.82
N PHE A 426 6.66 -26.04 -0.64
CA PHE A 426 6.33 -27.43 -0.32
C PHE A 426 6.66 -27.89 1.12
N GLU A 427 5.67 -27.82 2.00
CA GLU A 427 5.49 -28.85 3.03
C GLU A 427 4.16 -29.54 2.69
N ASP A 428 4.24 -30.62 1.90
CA ASP A 428 3.15 -31.57 1.76
C ASP A 428 3.08 -32.36 3.07
N GLU A 429 2.07 -32.08 3.90
CA GLU A 429 1.63 -32.99 4.96
C GLU A 429 0.89 -34.16 4.32
N ASP A 430 1.61 -35.10 3.71
CA ASP A 430 1.09 -36.42 3.36
C ASP A 430 2.22 -37.44 3.48
N ASP A 431 2.48 -37.89 4.71
CA ASP A 431 3.19 -39.15 4.98
C ASP A 431 2.86 -39.63 6.40
N ARG A 432 1.61 -40.09 6.58
CA ARG A 432 1.25 -41.08 7.61
C ARG A 432 0.15 -42.00 7.10
N ASP A 433 0.48 -42.83 6.14
CA ASP A 433 -0.17 -44.14 5.97
C ASP A 433 0.92 -45.19 5.69
N ALA A 434 1.52 -45.68 6.78
CA ALA A 434 2.38 -46.84 6.73
C ALA A 434 1.49 -48.11 6.72
N GLY A 435 1.29 -48.63 5.51
CA GLY A 435 1.22 -50.04 5.13
C GLY A 435 0.62 -51.04 6.12
N GLY A 436 -0.61 -51.48 5.82
CA GLY A 436 -1.08 -52.80 6.20
C GLY A 436 -0.49 -53.85 5.25
N ASP A 437 0.31 -54.75 5.79
CA ASP A 437 0.77 -55.97 5.13
C ASP A 437 -0.42 -56.88 4.78
N VAL A 438 -0.43 -57.39 3.54
CA VAL A 438 -1.14 -58.62 3.19
C VAL A 438 -0.21 -59.43 2.29
N ASP A 439 0.41 -60.44 2.88
CA ASP A 439 0.86 -61.65 2.18
C ASP A 439 -0.08 -62.80 2.59
N GLU A 440 -0.41 -63.62 1.58
CA GLU A 440 -1.30 -64.82 1.51
C GLU A 440 -2.82 -64.62 1.36
#